data_AF-A0A848XN07-F1
#
_entry.id   AF-A0A848XN07-F1
#
_cell.length_a   1.000
_cell.length_b   1.000
_cell.length_c   1.000
_cell.angle_alpha   90.00
_cell.angle_beta   90.00
_cell.angle_gamma   90.00
#
_symmetry.space_group_name_H-M   'P 1'
#
loop_
_entity.id
_entity.type
_entity.pdbx_description
1 polymer ?
#
loop_
_entity_poly.entity_id
_entity_poly.type
_entity_poly.pdbx_seq_one_letter_code
_entity_poly.pdbx_strand_id
1 'polypeptide(L)'
;MAVHEAYARVTPYELLQPDEGWLEQHFPSVADEARQRGTDPWNPAAFAMLGAVGAAVGDLSPEDVAPGGDHGLAVYFTYHLWNTGADLAFATTDAVRTAVSGVSSGTEAVGQDGWDAFAGRAGYVQLPQHLVWLESDGEGGPESIDGLFWAASPRQVLEMALVAGIRPDRPGFVLVPVPPQPLSELESWRGEPAREGGGDFQSDLPGAELEGLLGLKTPAEAIKLAVGLLGLRARANGTEAVVASGEGERGSPPRSNLAYRVL
;
A
#
# COMPACT_ATOMS: atom_id res chain seq x y z
N MET A 1 -15.22 -5.57 18.35
CA MET A 1 -14.07 -4.98 17.64
C MET A 1 -12.85 -5.74 18.06
N ALA A 2 -12.15 -6.34 17.10
CA ALA A 2 -10.83 -6.89 17.39
C ALA A 2 -9.89 -5.73 17.75
N VAL A 3 -9.00 -5.92 18.72
CA VAL A 3 -8.03 -4.88 19.14
C VAL A 3 -7.21 -4.34 17.96
N HIS A 4 -7.04 -5.16 16.92
CA HIS A 4 -6.32 -4.87 15.68
C HIS A 4 -7.02 -3.89 14.72
N GLU A 5 -8.25 -3.45 15.03
CA GLU A 5 -9.02 -2.48 14.24
C GLU A 5 -9.11 -1.10 14.91
N ALA A 6 -8.55 -0.93 16.11
CA ALA A 6 -8.73 0.29 16.87
C ALA A 6 -7.81 1.43 16.39
N TYR A 7 -6.73 1.13 15.67
CA TYR A 7 -5.71 2.10 15.27
C TYR A 7 -4.86 1.59 14.10
N ALA A 8 -4.18 2.52 13.42
CA ALA A 8 -3.15 2.18 12.44
C ALA A 8 -1.89 1.63 13.13
N ARG A 9 -1.43 0.47 12.68
CA ARG A 9 -0.21 -0.21 13.12
C ARG A 9 1.00 0.42 12.45
N VAL A 10 2.19 0.22 13.03
CA VAL A 10 3.47 0.63 12.41
C VAL A 10 3.50 0.20 10.94
N THR A 11 3.75 1.16 10.07
CA THR A 11 3.69 0.97 8.63
C THR A 11 5.03 0.49 8.05
N PRO A 12 5.04 -0.09 6.85
CA PRO A 12 6.29 -0.43 6.16
C PRO A 12 7.20 0.78 5.92
N TYR A 13 6.63 1.98 5.79
CA TYR A 13 7.37 3.25 5.71
C TYR A 13 8.14 3.57 7.01
N GLU A 14 7.56 3.23 8.16
CA GLU A 14 8.20 3.39 9.47
C GLU A 14 9.20 2.25 9.75
N LEU A 15 8.91 1.03 9.27
CA LEU A 15 9.80 -0.12 9.43
C LEU A 15 11.09 -0.02 8.61
N LEU A 16 11.06 0.67 7.46
CA LEU A 16 12.22 0.79 6.57
C LEU A 16 13.29 1.78 7.11
N GLN A 17 13.06 2.44 8.24
CA GLN A 17 13.97 3.44 8.79
C GLN A 17 14.90 2.78 9.81
N PRO A 18 16.20 2.59 9.51
CA PRO A 18 17.13 1.94 10.44
C PRO A 18 17.36 2.79 11.70
N ASP A 19 17.35 4.11 11.56
CA ASP A 19 17.47 5.07 12.65
C ASP A 19 16.64 6.35 12.42
N GLU A 20 16.51 7.13 13.49
CA GLU A 20 15.83 8.42 13.45
C GLU A 20 16.64 9.41 12.59
N GLY A 21 16.02 9.94 11.53
CA GLY A 21 16.65 10.90 10.62
C GLY A 21 17.19 10.29 9.32
N TRP A 22 17.10 8.96 9.13
CA TRP A 22 17.56 8.30 7.92
C TRP A 22 16.93 8.89 6.64
N LEU A 23 15.62 9.16 6.65
CA LEU A 23 14.91 9.74 5.51
C LEU A 23 15.44 11.14 5.17
N GLU A 24 15.61 11.97 6.20
CA GLU A 24 16.12 13.35 6.10
C GLU A 24 17.56 13.40 5.59
N GLN A 25 18.35 12.35 5.85
CA GLN A 25 19.70 12.21 5.33
C GLN A 25 19.73 11.83 3.84
N HIS A 26 18.91 10.85 3.43
CA HIS A 26 19.02 10.25 2.11
C HIS A 26 18.14 10.92 1.04
N PHE A 27 16.89 11.21 1.34
CA PHE A 27 15.93 11.62 0.33
C PHE A 27 16.16 13.01 -0.29
N PRO A 28 16.68 14.02 0.44
CA PRO A 28 17.12 15.26 -0.19
C PRO A 28 18.19 15.03 -1.27
N SER A 29 19.14 14.11 -1.03
CA SER A 29 20.18 13.78 -1.99
C SER A 29 19.61 13.11 -3.25
N VAL A 30 18.60 12.25 -3.10
CA VAL A 30 17.88 11.64 -4.23
C VAL A 30 17.18 12.71 -5.06
N ALA A 31 16.45 13.63 -4.41
CA ALA A 31 15.74 14.72 -5.08
C ALA A 31 16.71 15.65 -5.83
N ASP A 32 17.85 15.98 -5.21
CA ASP A 32 18.86 16.83 -5.80
C ASP A 32 19.56 16.17 -6.99
N GLU A 33 19.93 14.90 -6.89
CA GLU A 33 20.54 14.15 -7.99
C GLU A 33 19.58 14.02 -9.17
N ALA A 34 18.31 13.66 -8.93
CA ALA A 34 17.29 13.57 -9.97
C ALA A 34 17.14 14.90 -10.72
N ARG A 35 17.10 16.02 -9.98
CA ARG A 35 17.03 17.37 -10.56
C ARG A 35 18.27 17.71 -11.39
N GLN A 36 19.47 17.42 -10.88
CA GLN A 36 20.73 17.71 -11.56
C GLN A 36 20.88 16.90 -12.87
N ARG A 37 20.39 15.66 -12.88
CA ARG A 37 20.46 14.77 -14.05
C ARG A 37 19.27 14.93 -15.01
N GLY A 38 18.23 15.67 -14.62
CA GLY A 38 16.97 15.74 -15.37
C GLY A 38 16.25 14.39 -15.43
N THR A 39 16.49 13.52 -14.45
CA THR A 39 15.86 12.20 -14.34
C THR A 39 14.48 12.35 -13.73
N ASP A 40 13.49 11.66 -14.28
CA ASP A 40 12.13 11.62 -13.74
C ASP A 40 12.06 10.65 -12.55
N PRO A 41 11.95 11.13 -11.30
CA PRO A 41 11.94 10.25 -10.13
C PRO A 41 10.65 9.42 -10.02
N TRP A 42 9.62 9.74 -10.79
CA TRP A 42 8.37 8.97 -10.81
C TRP A 42 8.44 7.72 -11.67
N ASN A 43 9.45 7.58 -12.53
CA ASN A 43 9.71 6.35 -13.27
C ASN A 43 10.55 5.39 -12.40
N PRO A 44 10.03 4.23 -11.97
CA PRO A 44 10.75 3.33 -11.05
C PRO A 44 12.11 2.87 -11.58
N ALA A 45 12.19 2.55 -12.88
CA ALA A 45 13.43 2.10 -13.50
C ALA A 45 14.48 3.21 -13.55
N ALA A 46 14.07 4.45 -13.86
CA ALA A 46 14.98 5.59 -13.88
C ALA A 46 15.41 6.01 -12.46
N PHE A 47 14.50 5.93 -11.49
CA PHE A 47 14.74 6.19 -10.08
C PHE A 47 15.79 5.23 -9.50
N ALA A 48 15.66 3.94 -9.77
CA ALA A 48 16.60 2.91 -9.31
C ALA A 48 18.04 3.11 -9.81
N MET A 49 18.24 3.87 -10.89
CA MET A 49 19.56 4.15 -11.46
C MET A 49 20.27 5.36 -10.83
N LEU A 50 19.63 6.07 -9.90
CA LEU A 50 20.24 7.18 -9.17
C LEU A 50 21.26 6.65 -8.15
N GLY A 51 22.43 7.26 -8.09
CA GLY A 51 23.49 6.85 -7.16
C GLY A 51 23.08 7.01 -5.70
N ALA A 52 22.35 8.07 -5.36
CA ALA A 52 21.80 8.33 -4.04
C ALA A 52 20.76 7.29 -3.62
N VAL A 53 20.01 6.71 -4.57
CA VAL A 53 19.10 5.58 -4.28
C VAL A 53 19.91 4.33 -3.97
N GLY A 54 20.97 4.05 -4.73
CA GLY A 54 21.90 2.96 -4.41
C GLY A 54 22.56 3.11 -3.04
N ALA A 55 22.92 4.34 -2.66
CA ALA A 55 23.46 4.64 -1.33
C ALA A 55 22.43 4.40 -0.22
N ALA A 56 21.18 4.85 -0.41
CA ALA A 56 20.09 4.58 0.53
C ALA A 56 19.85 3.07 0.68
N VAL A 57 19.71 2.33 -0.43
CA VAL A 57 19.55 0.86 -0.39
C VAL A 57 20.73 0.17 0.30
N GLY A 58 21.95 0.68 0.12
CA GLY A 58 23.16 0.13 0.75
C GLY A 58 23.21 0.27 2.27
N ASP A 59 22.47 1.21 2.83
CA ASP A 59 22.38 1.45 4.28
C ASP A 59 21.24 0.65 4.95
N LEU A 60 20.34 0.05 4.18
CA LEU A 60 19.29 -0.83 4.69
C LEU A 60 19.86 -2.21 5.07
N SER A 61 19.37 -2.78 6.16
CA SER A 61 19.68 -4.15 6.54
C SER A 61 19.00 -5.12 5.56
N PRO A 62 19.66 -6.23 5.17
CA PRO A 62 19.03 -7.30 4.38
C PRO A 62 17.80 -7.93 5.03
N GLU A 63 17.53 -7.61 6.30
CA GLU A 63 16.38 -8.08 7.07
C GLU A 63 15.23 -7.06 7.12
N ASP A 64 15.43 -5.81 6.66
CA ASP A 64 14.39 -4.76 6.62
C ASP A 64 13.33 -5.07 5.56
N VAL A 65 13.76 -5.68 4.45
CA VAL A 65 12.89 -6.31 3.45
C VAL A 65 13.17 -7.80 3.49
N ALA A 66 12.10 -8.60 3.43
CA ALA A 66 12.26 -10.04 3.53
C ALA A 66 13.16 -10.60 2.42
N PRO A 67 13.84 -11.75 2.65
CA PRO A 67 14.78 -12.31 1.68
C PRO A 67 14.18 -12.47 0.28
N GLY A 68 14.86 -11.92 -0.73
CA GLY A 68 14.40 -11.89 -2.12
C GLY A 68 13.48 -10.72 -2.49
N GLY A 69 13.16 -9.84 -1.53
CA GLY A 69 12.35 -8.64 -1.77
C GLY A 69 13.13 -7.47 -2.38
N ASP A 70 12.39 -6.56 -3.00
CA ASP A 70 12.92 -5.44 -3.76
C ASP A 70 13.09 -4.19 -2.88
N HIS A 71 14.32 -4.00 -2.37
CA HIS A 71 14.69 -2.82 -1.58
C HIS A 71 14.60 -1.53 -2.40
N GLY A 72 14.84 -1.57 -3.71
CA GLY A 72 14.71 -0.41 -4.58
C GLY A 72 13.27 0.06 -4.69
N LEU A 73 12.33 -0.90 -4.81
CA LEU A 73 10.89 -0.62 -4.81
C LEU A 73 10.41 -0.11 -3.44
N ALA A 74 10.93 -0.66 -2.33
CA ALA A 74 10.64 -0.17 -0.99
C ALA A 74 11.09 1.29 -0.82
N VAL A 75 12.32 1.61 -1.24
CA VAL A 75 12.84 2.99 -1.23
C VAL A 75 12.04 3.90 -2.16
N TYR A 76 11.61 3.43 -3.33
CA TYR A 76 10.78 4.20 -4.26
C TYR A 76 9.48 4.68 -3.60
N PHE A 77 8.69 3.77 -3.03
CA PHE A 77 7.43 4.16 -2.39
C PHE A 77 7.65 5.04 -1.17
N THR A 78 8.66 4.72 -0.36
CA THR A 78 9.00 5.48 0.84
C THR A 78 9.45 6.91 0.49
N TYR A 79 10.27 7.06 -0.56
CA TYR A 79 10.68 8.36 -1.09
C TYR A 79 9.49 9.21 -1.52
N HIS A 80 8.56 8.64 -2.29
CA HIS A 80 7.40 9.39 -2.76
C HIS A 80 6.42 9.72 -1.62
N LEU A 81 6.27 8.84 -0.63
CA LEU A 81 5.49 9.11 0.57
C LEU A 81 6.06 10.31 1.35
N TRP A 82 7.38 10.34 1.55
CA TRP A 82 8.08 11.45 2.19
C TRP A 82 7.97 12.74 1.36
N ASN A 83 8.27 12.67 0.06
CA ASN A 83 8.33 13.83 -0.82
C ASN A 83 6.97 14.49 -1.05
N THR A 84 5.87 13.74 -0.89
CA THR A 84 4.50 14.26 -1.10
C THR A 84 3.77 14.59 0.20
N GLY A 85 4.41 14.40 1.35
CA GLY A 85 3.82 14.57 2.68
C GLY A 85 2.96 13.37 3.03
N ALA A 86 3.51 12.47 3.85
CA ALA A 86 3.03 11.11 4.07
C ALA A 86 1.50 10.99 4.15
N ASP A 87 0.92 10.26 3.19
CA ASP A 87 -0.53 10.09 3.09
C ASP A 87 -0.99 8.70 3.55
N LEU A 88 -1.21 8.57 4.85
CA LEU A 88 -1.63 7.31 5.48
C LEU A 88 -3.15 7.23 5.62
N ALA A 89 -3.71 6.10 5.18
CA ALA A 89 -5.08 5.70 5.45
C ALA A 89 -5.12 4.36 6.17
N PHE A 90 -6.02 4.22 7.13
CA PHE A 90 -6.35 2.96 7.79
C PHE A 90 -7.77 2.56 7.40
N ALA A 91 -7.90 1.46 6.66
CA ALA A 91 -9.19 0.92 6.27
C ALA A 91 -9.74 0.00 7.36
N THR A 92 -10.96 0.28 7.81
CA THR A 92 -11.71 -0.63 8.67
C THR A 92 -12.22 -1.85 7.89
N THR A 93 -12.62 -2.92 8.59
CA THR A 93 -13.25 -4.08 7.93
C THR A 93 -14.48 -3.68 7.12
N ASP A 94 -15.31 -2.79 7.65
CA ASP A 94 -16.50 -2.30 6.95
C ASP A 94 -16.13 -1.51 5.69
N ALA A 95 -15.07 -0.69 5.75
CA ALA A 95 -14.57 0.03 4.58
C ALA A 95 -14.01 -0.91 3.50
N VAL A 96 -13.22 -1.93 3.88
CA VAL A 96 -12.72 -2.92 2.91
C VAL A 96 -13.88 -3.68 2.26
N ARG A 97 -14.87 -4.11 3.04
CA ARG A 97 -16.06 -4.80 2.52
C ARG A 97 -16.90 -3.91 1.60
N THR A 98 -17.04 -2.63 1.95
CA THR A 98 -17.70 -1.63 1.12
C THR A 98 -16.94 -1.39 -0.18
N ALA A 99 -15.61 -1.25 -0.12
CA ALA A 99 -14.75 -1.08 -1.27
C ALA A 99 -14.89 -2.25 -2.26
N VAL A 100 -14.76 -3.48 -1.78
CA VAL A 100 -14.90 -4.69 -2.61
C VAL A 100 -16.31 -4.79 -3.22
N SER A 101 -17.35 -4.60 -2.41
CA SER A 101 -18.74 -4.70 -2.88
C SER A 101 -19.09 -3.60 -3.90
N GLY A 102 -18.62 -2.37 -3.65
CA GLY A 102 -18.86 -1.22 -4.52
C GLY A 102 -18.15 -1.32 -5.87
N VAL A 103 -16.93 -1.87 -5.89
CA VAL A 103 -16.20 -2.12 -7.15
C VAL A 103 -16.84 -3.26 -7.96
N SER A 104 -17.27 -4.34 -7.29
CA SER A 104 -17.92 -5.47 -7.97
C SER A 104 -19.32 -5.14 -8.49
N SER A 105 -20.05 -4.26 -7.81
CA SER A 105 -21.40 -3.85 -8.24
C SER A 105 -21.42 -2.65 -9.21
N GLY A 106 -20.32 -1.89 -9.33
CA GLY A 106 -20.24 -0.70 -10.17
C GLY A 106 -21.13 0.47 -9.71
N THR A 107 -21.64 0.42 -8.47
CA THR A 107 -22.72 1.31 -8.00
C THR A 107 -22.24 2.66 -7.47
N GLU A 108 -20.94 2.82 -7.26
CA GLU A 108 -20.39 4.07 -6.74
C GLU A 108 -19.17 4.45 -7.57
N ALA A 109 -19.31 5.44 -8.45
CA ALA A 109 -18.22 6.00 -9.25
C ALA A 109 -17.53 7.15 -8.52
N VAL A 110 -16.26 7.43 -8.84
CA VAL A 110 -15.50 8.56 -8.29
C VAL A 110 -15.47 9.74 -9.28
N GLY A 111 -15.52 9.42 -10.58
CA GLY A 111 -15.35 10.39 -11.67
C GLY A 111 -13.88 10.76 -11.89
N GLN A 112 -13.56 11.27 -13.08
CA GLN A 112 -12.17 11.58 -13.46
C GLN A 112 -11.54 12.63 -12.54
N ASP A 113 -12.29 13.67 -12.16
CA ASP A 113 -11.78 14.73 -11.27
C ASP A 113 -11.32 14.20 -9.90
N GLY A 114 -12.00 13.17 -9.38
CA GLY A 114 -11.60 12.53 -8.13
C GLY A 114 -10.34 11.68 -8.27
N TRP A 115 -10.11 11.09 -9.44
CA TRP A 115 -8.86 10.38 -9.76
C TRP A 115 -7.69 11.34 -10.01
N ASP A 116 -7.92 12.44 -10.73
CA ASP A 116 -6.92 13.46 -11.01
C ASP A 116 -6.37 14.11 -9.74
N ALA A 117 -7.15 14.14 -8.65
CA ALA A 117 -6.73 14.62 -7.34
C ALA A 117 -5.60 13.80 -6.69
N PHE A 118 -5.29 12.61 -7.21
CA PHE A 118 -4.15 11.80 -6.79
C PHE A 118 -2.86 12.14 -7.57
N ALA A 119 -2.93 12.84 -8.70
CA ALA A 119 -1.75 13.11 -9.52
C ALA A 119 -0.67 13.88 -8.73
N GLY A 120 0.56 13.37 -8.78
CA GLY A 120 1.70 13.92 -8.04
C GLY A 120 1.70 13.61 -6.54
N ARG A 121 0.95 12.59 -6.10
CA ARG A 121 0.84 12.18 -4.69
C ARG A 121 1.19 10.71 -4.51
N ALA A 122 1.59 10.35 -3.30
CA ALA A 122 1.76 8.96 -2.90
C ALA A 122 1.18 8.74 -1.51
N GLY A 123 0.82 7.50 -1.22
CA GLY A 123 0.21 7.13 0.05
C GLY A 123 0.37 5.65 0.38
N TYR A 124 -0.10 5.31 1.58
CA TYR A 124 -0.22 3.94 2.05
C TYR A 124 -1.63 3.73 2.60
N VAL A 125 -2.28 2.64 2.18
CA VAL A 125 -3.55 2.21 2.77
C VAL A 125 -3.29 0.94 3.56
N GLN A 126 -3.35 1.02 4.88
CA GLN A 126 -3.28 -0.14 5.75
C GLN A 126 -4.64 -0.81 5.87
N LEU A 127 -4.66 -2.13 5.76
CA LEU A 127 -5.84 -2.98 5.82
C LEU A 127 -6.05 -3.55 7.23
N PRO A 128 -7.24 -4.07 7.55
CA PRO A 128 -7.44 -4.87 8.75
C PRO A 128 -6.55 -6.10 8.73
N GLN A 129 -5.92 -6.37 9.88
CA GLN A 129 -5.06 -7.54 10.02
C GLN A 129 -5.87 -8.81 9.78
N HIS A 130 -5.34 -9.75 9.00
CA HIS A 130 -5.95 -11.05 8.71
C HIS A 130 -7.26 -11.02 7.93
N LEU A 131 -7.68 -9.89 7.34
CA LEU A 131 -8.88 -9.86 6.50
C LEU A 131 -8.59 -10.25 5.04
N VAL A 132 -7.50 -9.73 4.48
CA VAL A 132 -7.12 -9.92 3.07
C VAL A 132 -5.86 -10.75 3.00
N TRP A 133 -5.90 -11.80 2.19
CA TRP A 133 -4.83 -12.79 2.08
C TRP A 133 -4.35 -12.90 0.65
N LEU A 134 -3.04 -12.89 0.46
CA LEU A 134 -2.41 -13.28 -0.79
C LEU A 134 -2.44 -14.81 -0.85
N GLU A 135 -3.22 -15.36 -1.77
CA GLU A 135 -3.31 -16.78 -2.04
C GLU A 135 -2.46 -17.09 -3.27
N SER A 136 -1.34 -17.78 -3.03
CA SER A 136 -0.48 -18.28 -4.11
C SER A 136 -0.65 -19.78 -4.24
N ASP A 137 -0.69 -20.26 -5.47
CA ASP A 137 -0.63 -21.70 -5.78
C ASP A 137 0.79 -22.29 -5.59
N GLY A 138 1.76 -21.48 -5.14
CA GLY A 138 3.16 -21.86 -4.94
C GLY A 138 3.50 -22.36 -3.52
N GLU A 139 4.78 -22.68 -3.28
CA GLU A 139 5.29 -23.27 -2.02
C GLU A 139 5.20 -22.34 -0.79
N GLY A 140 4.84 -21.07 -0.94
CA GLY A 140 4.88 -20.06 0.14
C GLY A 140 3.72 -20.09 1.13
N GLY A 141 2.63 -20.82 0.84
CA GLY A 141 1.40 -20.73 1.61
C GLY A 141 0.76 -19.32 1.55
N PRO A 142 -0.43 -19.15 2.11
CA PRO A 142 -1.12 -17.86 2.09
C PRO A 142 -0.48 -16.87 3.07
N GLU A 143 -0.31 -15.63 2.65
CA GLU A 143 0.22 -14.53 3.49
C GLU A 143 -0.84 -13.44 3.70
N SER A 144 -1.00 -12.99 4.94
CA SER A 144 -1.87 -11.84 5.23
C SER A 144 -1.25 -10.57 4.64
N ILE A 145 -2.10 -9.75 4.04
CA ILE A 145 -1.71 -8.47 3.46
C ILE A 145 -1.90 -7.38 4.53
N ASP A 146 -0.83 -6.64 4.82
CA ASP A 146 -0.90 -5.49 5.74
C ASP A 146 -1.51 -4.27 5.06
N GLY A 147 -1.22 -4.05 3.77
CA GLY A 147 -1.72 -2.89 3.05
C GLY A 147 -1.18 -2.75 1.62
N LEU A 148 -1.36 -1.55 1.08
CA LEU A 148 -1.03 -1.19 -0.30
C LEU A 148 -0.30 0.16 -0.33
N PHE A 149 0.90 0.17 -0.90
CA PHE A 149 1.52 1.41 -1.36
C PHE A 149 0.93 1.85 -2.69
N TRP A 150 0.77 3.16 -2.86
CA TRP A 150 0.41 3.76 -4.13
C TRP A 150 1.21 5.04 -4.38
N ALA A 151 1.62 5.26 -5.62
CA ALA A 151 2.27 6.49 -6.07
C ALA A 151 1.72 6.87 -7.45
N ALA A 152 1.00 7.98 -7.51
CA ALA A 152 0.42 8.51 -8.74
C ALA A 152 1.30 9.64 -9.26
N SER A 153 1.98 9.39 -10.38
CA SER A 153 2.85 10.38 -11.01
C SER A 153 2.07 11.61 -11.51
N PRO A 154 2.73 12.78 -11.67
CA PRO A 154 2.13 13.93 -12.36
C PRO A 154 1.71 13.63 -13.81
N ARG A 155 2.22 12.54 -14.39
CA ARG A 155 1.82 12.00 -15.70
C ARG A 155 0.63 11.03 -15.62
N GLN A 156 -0.03 10.97 -14.46
CA GLN A 156 -1.24 10.18 -14.22
C GLN A 156 -1.07 8.67 -14.40
N VAL A 157 0.13 8.15 -14.11
CA VAL A 157 0.39 6.71 -13.96
C VAL A 157 0.48 6.36 -12.49
N LEU A 158 -0.30 5.37 -12.05
CA LEU A 158 -0.37 4.83 -10.71
C LEU A 158 0.52 3.58 -10.59
N GLU A 159 1.58 3.70 -9.81
CA GLU A 159 2.41 2.58 -9.36
C GLU A 159 1.87 2.05 -8.04
N MET A 160 1.89 0.73 -7.84
CA MET A 160 1.30 0.07 -6.67
C MET A 160 2.12 -1.15 -6.23
N ALA A 161 2.14 -1.41 -4.93
CA ALA A 161 2.64 -2.67 -4.39
C ALA A 161 1.87 -3.08 -3.14
N LEU A 162 1.45 -4.33 -3.09
CA LEU A 162 0.90 -4.93 -1.88
C LEU A 162 2.04 -5.20 -0.90
N VAL A 163 1.76 -5.06 0.39
CA VAL A 163 2.68 -5.40 1.45
C VAL A 163 2.14 -6.60 2.21
N ALA A 164 2.94 -7.65 2.29
CA ALA A 164 2.64 -8.87 3.02
C ALA A 164 3.79 -9.25 3.96
N GLY A 165 3.57 -10.27 4.78
CA GLY A 165 4.66 -10.89 5.53
C GLY A 165 5.18 -10.12 6.75
N ILE A 166 4.51 -9.04 7.18
CA ILE A 166 4.82 -8.36 8.45
C ILE A 166 4.42 -9.28 9.60
N ARG A 167 5.40 -9.89 10.28
CA ARG A 167 5.17 -10.82 11.39
C ARG A 167 6.17 -10.61 12.52
N PRO A 168 5.80 -10.91 13.77
CA PRO A 168 6.74 -10.83 14.90
C PRO A 168 7.93 -11.79 14.81
N ASP A 169 7.80 -12.88 14.05
CA ASP A 169 8.75 -13.98 13.95
C ASP A 169 9.63 -13.94 12.69
N ARG A 170 9.41 -12.98 11.78
CA ARG A 170 10.18 -12.78 10.55
C ARG A 170 10.51 -11.29 10.40
N PRO A 171 11.80 -10.93 10.27
CA PRO A 171 12.16 -9.53 10.03
C PRO A 171 11.72 -9.10 8.63
N GLY A 172 11.31 -7.83 8.55
CA GLY A 172 10.94 -7.15 7.31
C GLY A 172 9.56 -7.49 6.76
N PHE A 173 9.35 -7.07 5.51
CA PHE A 173 8.10 -7.30 4.77
C PHE A 173 8.38 -7.68 3.31
N VAL A 174 7.36 -8.21 2.64
CA VAL A 174 7.39 -8.56 1.22
C VAL A 174 6.60 -7.53 0.44
N LEU A 175 7.18 -7.02 -0.65
CA LEU A 175 6.46 -6.22 -1.65
C LEU A 175 6.07 -7.11 -2.82
N VAL A 176 4.79 -7.08 -3.17
CA VAL A 176 4.26 -7.71 -4.39
C VAL A 176 3.86 -6.59 -5.34
N PRO A 177 4.66 -6.31 -6.40
CA PRO A 177 4.36 -5.25 -7.34
C PRO A 177 3.07 -5.54 -8.08
N VAL A 178 2.25 -4.51 -8.27
CA VAL A 178 1.03 -4.55 -9.07
C VAL A 178 1.30 -3.81 -10.38
N PRO A 179 0.89 -4.33 -11.54
CA PRO A 179 1.14 -3.66 -12.82
C PRO A 179 0.63 -2.21 -12.82
N PRO A 180 1.43 -1.25 -13.31
CA PRO A 180 1.06 0.17 -13.29
C PRO A 180 -0.21 0.44 -14.09
N GLN A 181 -1.03 1.35 -13.59
CA GLN A 181 -2.34 1.69 -14.18
C GLN A 181 -2.43 3.18 -14.53
N PRO A 182 -2.91 3.58 -15.71
CA PRO A 182 -3.30 4.96 -15.95
C PRO A 182 -4.47 5.36 -15.03
N LEU A 183 -4.42 6.54 -14.41
CA LEU A 183 -5.52 7.04 -13.56
C LEU A 183 -6.85 7.10 -14.31
N SER A 184 -6.81 7.42 -15.61
CA SER A 184 -7.97 7.46 -16.49
C SER A 184 -8.64 6.10 -16.73
N GLU A 185 -7.94 5.00 -16.46
CA GLU A 185 -8.45 3.64 -16.65
C GLU A 185 -8.93 3.01 -15.34
N LEU A 186 -8.72 3.63 -14.18
CA LEU A 186 -9.10 3.05 -12.90
C LEU A 186 -10.60 2.75 -12.79
N GLU A 187 -11.44 3.58 -13.41
CA GLU A 187 -12.89 3.37 -13.38
C GLU A 187 -13.32 2.15 -14.22
N SER A 188 -12.56 1.78 -15.26
CA SER A 188 -12.92 0.64 -16.13
C SER A 188 -12.77 -0.71 -15.43
N TRP A 189 -11.99 -0.78 -14.36
CA TRP A 189 -11.86 -1.98 -13.52
C TRP A 189 -13.12 -2.28 -12.68
N ARG A 190 -14.07 -1.34 -12.59
CA ARG A 190 -15.36 -1.58 -11.94
C ARG A 190 -16.24 -2.46 -12.82
N GLY A 191 -16.82 -3.50 -12.23
CA GLY A 191 -17.70 -4.43 -12.94
C GLY A 191 -17.00 -5.46 -13.85
N GLU A 192 -15.74 -5.25 -14.25
CA GLU A 192 -14.96 -6.25 -14.98
C GLU A 192 -14.52 -7.40 -14.05
N PRO A 193 -14.71 -8.68 -14.43
CA PRO A 193 -14.28 -9.79 -13.61
C PRO A 193 -12.74 -9.82 -13.51
N ALA A 194 -12.20 -9.98 -12.30
CA ALA A 194 -10.75 -10.10 -12.09
C ALA A 194 -10.23 -11.54 -12.19
N ARG A 195 -11.14 -12.49 -12.44
CA ARG A 195 -10.88 -13.92 -12.61
C ARG A 195 -11.67 -14.49 -13.78
N GLU A 196 -11.13 -15.53 -14.42
CA GLU A 196 -11.85 -16.29 -15.45
C GLU A 196 -12.98 -17.16 -14.86
N GLY A 197 -13.01 -17.36 -13.54
CA GLY A 197 -14.05 -18.11 -12.83
C GLY A 197 -14.07 -17.84 -11.32
N GLY A 198 -15.21 -18.11 -10.68
CA GLY A 198 -15.47 -17.73 -9.29
C GLY A 198 -15.83 -16.25 -9.14
N GLY A 199 -16.24 -15.85 -7.95
CA GLY A 199 -16.40 -14.44 -7.59
C GLY A 199 -15.05 -13.82 -7.27
N ASP A 200 -14.88 -12.54 -7.61
CA ASP A 200 -13.71 -11.78 -7.19
C ASP A 200 -13.60 -11.79 -5.67
N PHE A 201 -12.36 -11.86 -5.18
CA PHE A 201 -12.00 -11.90 -3.77
C PHE A 201 -12.48 -13.14 -3.00
N GLN A 202 -13.08 -14.13 -3.67
CA GLN A 202 -13.36 -15.42 -3.02
C GLN A 202 -12.06 -16.08 -2.57
N SER A 203 -12.06 -16.52 -1.32
CA SER A 203 -10.93 -17.18 -0.68
C SER A 203 -11.16 -18.68 -0.59
N ASP A 204 -10.13 -19.47 -0.88
CA ASP A 204 -10.16 -20.93 -0.73
C ASP A 204 -9.61 -21.37 0.64
N LEU A 205 -9.30 -20.41 1.52
CA LEU A 205 -8.71 -20.70 2.82
C LEU A 205 -9.69 -21.45 3.73
N PRO A 206 -9.22 -22.44 4.51
CA PRO A 206 -10.05 -23.09 5.51
C PRO A 206 -10.66 -22.09 6.48
N GLY A 207 -11.98 -22.08 6.60
CA GLY A 207 -12.71 -21.15 7.48
C GLY A 207 -12.98 -19.77 6.88
N ALA A 208 -12.58 -19.52 5.62
CA ALA A 208 -12.79 -18.23 4.95
C ALA A 208 -14.26 -17.78 4.96
N GLU A 209 -15.21 -18.69 4.75
CA GLU A 209 -16.64 -18.37 4.78
C GLU A 209 -17.14 -17.94 6.16
N LEU A 210 -16.56 -18.51 7.24
CA LEU A 210 -16.95 -18.22 8.61
C LEU A 210 -16.45 -16.85 9.07
N GLU A 211 -15.23 -16.49 8.66
CA GLU A 211 -14.57 -15.23 9.03
C GLU A 211 -14.75 -14.13 7.96
N GLY A 212 -15.35 -14.48 6.82
CA GLY A 212 -15.53 -13.60 5.68
C GLY A 212 -14.20 -13.09 5.13
N LEU A 213 -13.20 -13.97 5.01
CA LEU A 213 -11.87 -13.66 4.49
C LEU A 213 -11.91 -13.36 2.99
N LEU A 214 -11.01 -12.49 2.54
CA LEU A 214 -10.87 -12.10 1.14
C LEU A 214 -9.55 -12.64 0.58
N GLY A 215 -9.62 -13.33 -0.55
CA GLY A 215 -8.46 -13.90 -1.23
C GLY A 215 -8.03 -13.07 -2.44
N LEU A 216 -6.76 -12.65 -2.49
CA LEU A 216 -6.13 -12.10 -3.69
C LEU A 216 -5.32 -13.19 -4.38
N LYS A 217 -5.74 -13.57 -5.60
CA LYS A 217 -5.12 -14.60 -6.43
C LYS A 217 -4.55 -14.02 -7.73
N THR A 218 -5.08 -12.88 -8.21
CA THR A 218 -4.64 -12.24 -9.46
C THR A 218 -4.20 -10.79 -9.26
N PRO A 219 -3.33 -10.26 -10.13
CA PRO A 219 -3.01 -8.83 -10.15
C PRO A 219 -4.24 -7.94 -10.38
N ALA A 220 -5.23 -8.41 -11.15
CA ALA A 220 -6.48 -7.68 -11.38
C ALA A 220 -7.26 -7.47 -10.08
N GLU A 221 -7.24 -8.42 -9.16
CA GLU A 221 -7.89 -8.25 -7.85
C GLU A 221 -7.17 -7.22 -6.98
N ALA A 222 -5.84 -7.17 -7.04
CA ALA A 222 -5.06 -6.12 -6.38
C ALA A 222 -5.43 -4.73 -6.91
N ILE A 223 -5.59 -4.59 -8.24
CA ILE A 223 -6.04 -3.35 -8.87
C ILE A 223 -7.46 -3.00 -8.42
N LYS A 224 -8.40 -3.94 -8.45
CA LYS A 224 -9.78 -3.71 -8.00
C LYS A 224 -9.87 -3.30 -6.53
N LEU A 225 -9.06 -3.92 -5.66
CA LEU A 225 -8.96 -3.54 -4.25
C LEU A 225 -8.47 -2.09 -4.12
N ALA A 226 -7.42 -1.72 -4.87
CA ALA A 226 -6.90 -0.36 -4.90
C ALA A 226 -7.96 0.65 -5.38
N VAL A 227 -8.67 0.36 -6.47
CA VAL A 227 -9.77 1.20 -7.00
C VAL A 227 -10.87 1.40 -5.97
N GLY A 228 -11.22 0.35 -5.21
CA GLY A 228 -12.21 0.44 -4.15
C GLY A 228 -11.75 1.35 -3.01
N LEU A 229 -10.56 1.10 -2.48
CA LEU A 229 -10.01 1.83 -1.33
C LEU A 229 -9.68 3.29 -1.66
N LEU A 230 -9.02 3.53 -2.79
CA LEU A 230 -8.72 4.88 -3.25
C LEU A 230 -9.99 5.63 -3.65
N GLY A 231 -11.02 4.92 -4.13
CA GLY A 231 -12.32 5.53 -4.40
C GLY A 231 -13.06 5.97 -3.14
N LEU A 232 -13.04 5.15 -2.07
CA LEU A 232 -13.54 5.57 -0.76
C LEU A 232 -12.78 6.79 -0.26
N ARG A 233 -11.45 6.76 -0.38
CA ARG A 233 -10.57 7.86 0.02
C ARG A 233 -10.87 9.16 -0.74
N ALA A 234 -11.10 9.09 -2.05
CA ALA A 234 -11.43 10.25 -2.87
C ALA A 234 -12.74 10.93 -2.45
N ARG A 235 -13.70 10.14 -1.96
CA ARG A 235 -14.99 10.63 -1.45
C ARG A 235 -14.92 11.16 -0.03
N ALA A 236 -14.02 10.59 0.79
CA ALA A 236 -13.80 11.00 2.17
C ALA A 236 -13.05 12.34 2.31
N ASN A 237 -12.96 13.14 1.22
CA ASN A 237 -12.36 14.47 1.21
C ASN A 237 -12.95 15.35 2.33
N GLY A 238 -12.12 15.66 3.34
CA GLY A 238 -12.50 16.45 4.52
C GLY A 238 -12.44 15.70 5.86
N THR A 239 -12.19 14.38 5.85
CA THR A 239 -11.97 13.64 7.11
C THR A 239 -10.63 14.04 7.72
N GLU A 240 -10.66 14.60 8.94
CA GLU A 240 -9.45 15.00 9.65
C GLU A 240 -8.57 13.78 9.95
N ALA A 241 -7.25 14.00 9.87
CA ALA A 241 -6.30 12.97 10.24
C ALA A 241 -6.35 12.76 11.76
N VAL A 242 -6.48 11.50 12.17
CA VAL A 242 -6.33 11.09 13.56
C VAL A 242 -4.84 11.03 13.85
N VAL A 243 -4.40 11.78 14.86
CA VAL A 243 -3.06 11.62 15.43
C VAL A 243 -3.16 10.54 16.50
N ALA A 244 -2.47 9.42 16.30
CA ALA A 244 -2.40 8.38 17.32
C ALA A 244 -1.76 8.95 18.59
N SER A 245 -2.44 8.82 19.74
CA SER A 245 -1.84 9.08 21.05
C SER A 245 -2.11 7.92 22.00
N GLY A 246 -1.09 7.50 22.73
CA GLY A 246 -1.16 6.48 23.79
C GLY A 246 -0.35 5.21 23.52
N GLU A 247 0.17 4.62 24.59
CA GLU A 247 0.86 3.31 24.58
C GLU A 247 -0.13 2.19 24.20
N GLY A 248 0.25 1.29 23.29
CA GLY A 248 -0.54 0.12 22.94
C GLY A 248 -0.70 -0.82 24.15
N GLU A 249 -1.83 -1.55 24.21
CA GLU A 249 -2.01 -2.58 25.24
C GLU A 249 -0.96 -3.69 25.09
N ARG A 250 -0.52 -4.29 26.21
CA ARG A 250 0.45 -5.39 26.17
C ARG A 250 -0.07 -6.53 25.30
N GLY A 251 0.70 -6.88 24.26
CA GLY A 251 0.35 -7.94 23.31
C GLY A 251 -0.34 -7.45 22.04
N SER A 252 -0.60 -6.15 21.90
CA SER A 252 -1.11 -5.56 20.65
C SER A 252 0.03 -5.14 19.72
N PRO A 253 -0.19 -5.10 18.39
CA PRO A 253 0.80 -4.58 17.46
C PRO A 253 1.17 -3.13 17.79
N PRO A 254 2.42 -2.69 17.56
CA PRO A 254 2.82 -1.32 17.82
C PRO A 254 2.02 -0.36 16.93
N ARG A 255 1.72 0.83 17.48
CA ARG A 255 0.97 1.89 16.81
C ARG A 255 1.88 2.66 15.85
N SER A 256 1.32 3.10 14.72
CA SER A 256 1.99 4.08 13.87
C SER A 256 2.15 5.40 14.62
N ASN A 257 3.28 6.06 14.43
CA ASN A 257 3.54 7.42 14.87
C ASN A 257 3.05 8.46 13.86
N LEU A 258 2.59 8.03 12.68
CA LEU A 258 2.08 8.90 11.64
C LEU A 258 0.60 9.25 11.88
N ALA A 259 0.21 10.46 11.50
CA ALA A 259 -1.19 10.82 11.41
C ALA A 259 -1.85 10.05 10.25
N TYR A 260 -3.06 9.54 10.45
CA TYR A 260 -3.77 8.75 9.43
C TYR A 260 -5.25 9.08 9.35
N ARG A 261 -5.86 8.80 8.21
CA ARG A 261 -7.31 8.90 8.02
C ARG A 261 -7.94 7.52 8.15
N VAL A 262 -9.05 7.43 8.86
CA VAL A 262 -9.86 6.21 8.89
C VAL A 262 -10.76 6.21 7.65
N LEU A 263 -10.77 5.10 6.91
CA LEU A 263 -11.72 4.84 5.83
C LEU A 263 -12.91 4.02 6.35
#